data_AF-A0A842T0H8-F1
#
_entry.id   AF-A0A842T0H8-F1
#
_cell.length_a   1.000
_cell.length_b   1.000
_cell.length_c   1.000
_cell.angle_alpha   90.00
_cell.angle_beta   90.00
_cell.angle_gamma   90.00
#
_symmetry.space_group_name_H-M   'P 1'
#
loop_
_entity.id
_entity.type
_entity.pdbx_description
1 polymer ?
#
loop_
_entity_poly.entity_id
_entity_poly.type
_entity_poly.pdbx_seq_one_letter_code
_entity_poly.pdbx_strand_id
1 'polypeptide(L)'
;MIGVIIAVLSNLAFVSSNAMFRKVEDDVSPIFINMFRTGVGLITFIISSLILGIFNTIFSLPWTLWIILIISFVFGQVIGDTFYFKSQKQLGTTKALAISMTFPFFTFILDLLFLERPFEIFLIPSAILISLGIL
;
A
#
# COMPACT_ATOMS: atom_id res chain seq x y z
N MET A 1 1.12 23.14 -3.44
CA MET A 1 1.31 22.70 -4.84
C MET A 1 2.30 21.54 -4.98
N ILE A 2 3.48 21.57 -4.34
CA ILE A 2 4.47 20.46 -4.39
C ILE A 2 3.88 19.09 -4.02
N GLY A 3 3.06 19.00 -2.97
CA GLY A 3 2.42 17.73 -2.57
C GLY A 3 1.51 17.14 -3.64
N VAL A 4 0.79 17.97 -4.40
CA VAL A 4 -0.08 17.51 -5.50
C VAL A 4 0.75 16.92 -6.64
N ILE A 5 1.86 17.58 -6.99
CA ILE A 5 2.77 17.08 -8.03
C ILE A 5 3.37 15.75 -7.62
N ILE A 6 3.85 15.64 -6.37
CA ILE A 6 4.40 14.39 -5.82
C ILE A 6 3.35 13.28 -5.83
N ALA A 7 2.11 13.57 -5.45
CA ALA A 7 1.02 12.58 -5.46
C ALA A 7 0.73 12.06 -6.88
N VAL A 8 0.66 12.96 -7.87
CA VAL A 8 0.45 12.57 -9.28
C VAL A 8 1.61 11.73 -9.79
N LEU A 9 2.85 12.15 -9.54
CA LEU A 9 4.05 11.39 -9.93
C LEU A 9 4.11 10.01 -9.26
N SER A 10 3.76 9.93 -7.98
CA SER A 10 3.69 8.66 -7.24
C SER A 10 2.65 7.73 -7.86
N ASN A 11 1.48 8.25 -8.24
CA ASN A 11 0.44 7.43 -8.86
C ASN A 11 0.85 6.95 -10.26
N LEU A 12 1.50 7.81 -11.06
CA LEU A 12 2.05 7.41 -12.36
C LEU A 12 3.10 6.30 -12.19
N ALA A 13 4.03 6.45 -11.25
CA ALA A 13 5.03 5.44 -10.95
C ALA A 13 4.39 4.12 -10.51
N PHE A 14 3.36 4.17 -9.65
CA PHE A 14 2.61 3.00 -9.23
C PHE A 14 1.94 2.28 -10.40
N VAL A 15 1.18 3.00 -11.25
CA VAL A 15 0.48 2.41 -12.39
C VAL A 15 1.46 1.83 -13.41
N SER A 16 2.55 2.56 -13.72
CA SER A 16 3.60 2.06 -14.62
C SER A 16 4.27 0.81 -14.07
N SER A 17 4.55 0.74 -12.76
CA SER A 17 5.12 -0.46 -12.14
C SER A 17 4.21 -1.68 -12.30
N ASN A 18 2.90 -1.53 -12.11
CA ASN A 18 1.93 -2.61 -12.30
C ASN A 18 1.86 -3.10 -13.75
N ALA A 19 1.93 -2.18 -14.72
CA ALA A 19 2.01 -2.56 -16.13
C ALA A 19 3.30 -3.35 -16.45
N MET A 20 4.42 -2.99 -15.84
CA MET A 20 5.67 -3.75 -15.97
C MET A 20 5.58 -5.13 -15.32
N PHE A 21 5.01 -5.23 -14.11
CA PHE A 21 4.83 -6.52 -13.42
C PHE A 21 3.95 -7.47 -14.20
N ARG A 22 2.90 -6.95 -14.86
CA ARG A 22 2.05 -7.75 -15.76
C ARG A 22 2.85 -8.42 -16.88
N LYS A 23 3.89 -7.77 -17.40
CA LYS A 23 4.69 -8.31 -18.51
C LYS A 23 5.56 -9.50 -18.11
N VAL A 24 5.89 -9.62 -16.82
CA VAL A 24 6.80 -10.66 -16.28
C VAL A 24 6.07 -11.68 -15.39
N GLU A 25 4.77 -11.52 -15.16
CA GLU A 25 4.02 -12.35 -14.19
C GLU A 25 3.94 -13.85 -14.56
N ASP A 26 4.15 -14.19 -15.84
CA ASP A 26 4.19 -15.58 -16.30
C ASP A 26 5.54 -16.23 -16.04
N ASP A 27 6.62 -15.43 -16.02
CA ASP A 27 8.00 -15.89 -15.84
C ASP A 27 8.43 -15.91 -14.36
N VAL A 28 7.83 -15.04 -13.52
CA VAL A 28 8.18 -14.93 -12.10
C VAL A 28 6.97 -15.10 -11.18
N SER A 29 7.20 -15.67 -10.00
CA SER A 29 6.15 -15.84 -9.01
C SER A 29 5.72 -14.50 -8.39
N PRO A 30 4.44 -14.34 -7.97
CA PRO A 30 3.97 -13.15 -7.26
C PRO A 30 4.81 -12.80 -6.01
N ILE A 31 5.29 -13.82 -5.30
CA ILE A 31 6.14 -13.65 -4.11
C ILE A 31 7.49 -13.04 -4.52
N PHE A 32 8.08 -13.49 -5.62
CA PHE A 32 9.35 -12.96 -6.11
C PHE A 32 9.23 -11.48 -6.53
N ILE A 33 8.15 -11.12 -7.25
CA ILE A 33 7.85 -9.72 -7.59
C ILE A 33 7.77 -8.87 -6.32
N ASN A 34 7.02 -9.34 -5.32
CA ASN A 34 6.84 -8.61 -4.08
C ASN A 34 8.14 -8.48 -3.27
N MET A 35 8.95 -9.54 -3.22
CA MET A 35 10.27 -9.53 -2.58
C MET A 35 11.19 -8.50 -3.23
N PHE A 36 11.27 -8.47 -4.56
CA PHE A 36 12.08 -7.49 -5.28
C PHE A 36 11.61 -6.06 -5.00
N ARG A 37 10.31 -5.81 -5.10
CA ARG A 37 9.70 -4.50 -4.82
C ARG A 37 9.99 -4.02 -3.39
N THR A 38 9.85 -4.93 -2.42
CA THR A 38 10.11 -4.63 -1.01
C THR A 38 11.60 -4.38 -0.75
N GLY A 39 12.50 -5.13 -1.41
CA GLY A 39 13.94 -4.91 -1.34
C GLY A 39 14.35 -3.54 -1.86
N VAL A 40 13.80 -3.09 -2.99
CA VAL A 40 14.02 -1.72 -3.50
C VAL A 40 13.47 -0.68 -2.52
N GLY A 41 12.30 -0.93 -1.93
CA GLY A 41 11.73 -0.09 -0.87
C GLY A 41 12.66 0.05 0.35
N LEU A 42 13.25 -1.06 0.81
CA LEU A 42 14.22 -1.07 1.90
C LEU A 42 15.45 -0.21 1.59
N ILE A 43 16.04 -0.37 0.39
CA ILE A 43 17.21 0.42 -0.03
C ILE A 43 16.85 1.91 -0.05
N THR A 44 15.69 2.25 -0.63
CA THR A 44 15.20 3.63 -0.71
C THR A 44 14.97 4.22 0.68
N PHE A 45 14.41 3.44 1.61
CA PHE A 45 14.21 3.84 2.99
C PHE A 45 15.52 4.09 3.72
N ILE A 46 16.52 3.22 3.57
CA ILE A 46 17.86 3.40 4.17
C ILE A 46 18.51 4.69 3.65
N ILE A 47 18.52 4.90 2.33
CA ILE A 47 19.11 6.10 1.73
C ILE A 47 18.39 7.36 2.25
N SER A 48 17.05 7.36 2.24
CA SER A 48 16.25 8.50 2.67
C SER A 48 16.47 8.83 4.15
N SER A 49 16.51 7.80 5.01
CA SER A 49 16.71 7.99 6.46
C SER A 49 18.13 8.45 6.81
N LEU A 50 19.15 8.08 6.01
CA LEU A 50 20.50 8.60 6.13
C LEU A 50 20.58 10.07 5.70
N ILE A 51 19.97 10.44 4.56
CA ILE A 51 19.93 11.83 4.07
C ILE A 51 19.23 12.75 5.08
N LEU A 52 18.16 12.27 5.71
CA LEU A 52 17.41 13.01 6.73
C LEU A 52 18.08 13.01 8.11
N GLY A 53 19.16 12.24 8.31
CA GLY A 53 19.86 12.14 9.59
C GLY A 53 19.08 11.43 10.71
N ILE A 54 18.01 10.71 10.37
CA ILE A 54 17.10 10.06 11.33
C ILE A 54 17.40 8.57 11.54
N PHE A 55 18.35 8.00 10.80
CA PHE A 55 18.60 6.55 10.78
C PHE A 55 18.80 5.97 12.20
N ASN A 56 19.65 6.59 13.01
CA ASN A 56 19.89 6.13 14.38
C ASN A 56 18.68 6.34 15.31
N THR A 57 17.91 7.40 15.08
CA THR A 57 16.71 7.75 15.86
C THR A 57 15.63 6.68 15.72
N ILE A 58 15.53 6.01 14.57
CA ILE A 58 14.54 4.93 14.35
C ILE A 58 14.74 3.79 15.36
N PHE A 59 15.98 3.46 15.72
CA PHE A 59 16.30 2.40 16.67
C PHE A 59 16.04 2.80 18.13
N SER A 60 15.81 4.09 18.40
CA SER A 60 15.42 4.57 19.73
C SER A 60 13.92 4.41 20.01
N LEU A 61 13.13 4.00 19.01
CA LEU A 61 11.68 3.83 19.15
C LEU A 61 11.32 2.71 20.13
N PRO A 62 10.26 2.88 20.94
CA PRO A 62 9.75 1.83 21.83
C PRO A 62 9.47 0.52 21.08
N TRP A 63 9.73 -0.60 21.75
CA TRP A 63 9.50 -1.94 21.17
C TRP A 63 8.04 -2.19 20.77
N THR A 64 7.10 -1.54 21.44
CA THR A 64 5.67 -1.58 21.06
C THR A 64 5.43 -1.09 19.64
N LEU A 65 6.11 -0.02 19.21
CA LEU A 65 5.99 0.50 17.84
C LEU A 65 6.62 -0.44 16.82
N TRP A 66 7.72 -1.12 17.18
CA TRP A 66 8.32 -2.15 16.33
C TRP A 66 7.37 -3.32 16.10
N ILE A 67 6.68 -3.78 17.13
CA ILE A 67 5.68 -4.86 17.00
C ILE A 67 4.54 -4.43 16.08
N ILE A 68 3.99 -3.23 16.28
CA ILE A 68 2.91 -2.68 15.42
C ILE A 68 3.39 -2.58 13.97
N LEU A 69 4.62 -2.08 13.75
CA LEU A 69 5.21 -1.97 12.42
C LEU A 69 5.37 -3.33 11.75
N ILE A 70 5.86 -4.34 12.47
CA ILE A 70 6.02 -5.71 11.96
C ILE A 70 4.66 -6.30 11.58
N ILE A 71 3.64 -6.14 12.44
CA ILE A 71 2.29 -6.61 12.15
C ILE A 71 1.75 -5.92 10.90
N SER A 72 1.86 -4.58 10.83
CA SER A 72 1.43 -3.79 9.67
C SER A 72 2.13 -4.24 8.39
N PHE A 73 3.45 -4.46 8.44
CA PHE A 73 4.24 -4.95 7.32
C PHE A 73 3.82 -6.35 6.86
N VAL A 74 3.59 -7.28 7.78
CA VAL A 74 3.16 -8.64 7.45
C VAL A 74 1.78 -8.63 6.77
N PHE A 75 0.81 -7.91 7.34
CA PHE A 75 -0.54 -7.88 6.79
C PHE A 75 -0.62 -7.09 5.47
N GLY A 76 -0.03 -5.90 5.42
CA GLY A 76 -0.07 -5.06 4.24
C GLY A 76 0.86 -5.56 3.15
N GLN A 77 2.16 -5.58 3.44
CA GLN A 77 3.19 -5.82 2.44
C GLN A 77 3.33 -7.31 2.09
N VAL A 78 3.37 -8.20 3.08
CA VAL A 78 3.61 -9.63 2.79
C VAL A 78 2.34 -10.30 2.28
N ILE A 79 1.27 -10.25 3.07
CA ILE A 79 0.01 -10.95 2.77
C ILE A 79 -0.77 -10.19 1.69
N GLY A 80 -1.04 -8.91 1.91
CA GLY A 80 -1.85 -8.08 1.02
C GLY A 80 -1.31 -8.04 -0.41
N ASP A 81 -0.04 -7.67 -0.59
CA ASP A 81 0.54 -7.56 -1.93
C ASP A 81 0.69 -8.90 -2.65
N THR A 82 1.01 -9.97 -1.91
CA THR A 82 1.10 -11.31 -2.52
C THR A 82 -0.27 -11.73 -3.06
N PHE A 83 -1.35 -11.48 -2.31
CA PHE A 83 -2.70 -11.72 -2.82
C PHE A 83 -3.06 -10.79 -3.97
N TYR A 84 -2.66 -9.53 -3.92
CA TYR A 84 -2.89 -8.58 -5.01
C TYR A 84 -2.24 -9.05 -6.32
N PHE A 85 -0.96 -9.40 -6.30
CA PHE A 85 -0.25 -9.91 -7.49
C PHE A 85 -0.81 -11.27 -7.95
N LYS A 86 -1.21 -12.13 -7.02
CA LYS A 86 -1.90 -13.38 -7.36
C LYS A 86 -3.23 -13.11 -8.07
N SER A 87 -4.01 -12.15 -7.59
CA SER A 87 -5.25 -11.72 -8.24
C SER A 87 -5.01 -11.06 -9.59
N GLN A 88 -3.94 -10.27 -9.76
CA GLN A 88 -3.55 -9.76 -11.08
C GLN A 88 -3.31 -10.91 -12.05
N LYS A 89 -2.50 -11.90 -11.67
CA LYS A 89 -2.21 -13.07 -12.51
C LYS A 89 -3.47 -13.83 -12.91
N GLN A 90 -4.45 -13.95 -12.02
CA GLN A 90 -5.70 -14.68 -12.28
C GLN A 90 -6.75 -13.89 -13.06
N LEU A 91 -6.91 -12.59 -12.79
CA LEU A 91 -8.04 -11.79 -13.27
C LEU A 91 -7.66 -10.75 -14.34
N GLY A 92 -6.37 -10.51 -14.55
CA GLY A 92 -5.88 -9.35 -15.30
C GLY A 92 -5.62 -8.15 -14.41
N THR A 93 -4.63 -7.32 -14.77
CA THR A 93 -4.25 -6.12 -14.01
C THR A 93 -5.42 -5.16 -13.82
N THR A 94 -6.24 -4.92 -14.86
CA THR A 94 -7.37 -3.98 -14.80
C THR A 94 -8.44 -4.40 -13.80
N LYS A 95 -8.87 -5.67 -13.84
CA LYS A 95 -9.91 -6.17 -12.92
C LYS A 95 -9.40 -6.26 -11.49
N ALA A 96 -8.17 -6.75 -11.30
CA ALA A 96 -7.55 -6.81 -9.98
C ALA A 96 -7.36 -5.41 -9.38
N LEU A 97 -6.96 -4.42 -10.18
CA LEU A 97 -6.90 -3.01 -9.76
C LEU A 97 -8.27 -2.49 -9.34
N ALA A 98 -9.31 -2.63 -10.19
CA ALA A 98 -10.65 -2.16 -9.88
C ALA A 98 -11.18 -2.74 -8.55
N ILE A 99 -11.02 -4.05 -8.34
CA ILE A 99 -11.41 -4.71 -7.08
C ILE A 99 -10.57 -4.18 -5.91
N SER A 100 -9.25 -4.05 -6.07
CA SER A 100 -8.38 -3.57 -4.99
C SER A 100 -8.72 -2.15 -4.54
N MET A 101 -9.22 -1.32 -5.46
CA MET A 101 -9.63 0.05 -5.20
C MET A 101 -10.87 0.13 -4.29
N THR A 102 -11.54 -0.98 -3.97
CA THR A 102 -12.57 -1.02 -2.91
C THR A 102 -11.99 -0.91 -1.49
N PHE A 103 -10.65 -0.88 -1.33
CA PHE A 103 -9.98 -0.76 -0.03
C PHE A 103 -10.50 0.38 0.87
N PRO A 104 -10.90 1.57 0.39
CA PRO A 104 -11.35 2.66 1.26
C PRO A 104 -12.57 2.28 2.11
N PHE A 105 -13.45 1.42 1.58
CA PHE A 105 -14.58 0.90 2.34
C PHE A 105 -14.13 0.04 3.53
N PHE A 106 -13.18 -0.86 3.30
CA PHE A 106 -12.61 -1.68 4.37
C PHE A 106 -11.76 -0.86 5.34
N THR A 107 -11.01 0.11 4.84
CA THR A 107 -10.24 1.06 5.67
C THR A 107 -11.16 1.83 6.60
N PHE A 108 -12.34 2.26 6.13
CA PHE A 108 -13.33 2.90 6.99
C PHE A 108 -13.84 1.97 8.09
N ILE A 109 -14.15 0.71 7.78
CA ILE A 109 -14.55 -0.27 8.80
C ILE A 109 -13.44 -0.45 9.84
N LEU A 110 -12.19 -0.57 9.41
CA LEU A 110 -11.05 -0.69 10.33
C LEU A 110 -10.85 0.58 11.16
N ASP A 111 -11.05 1.77 10.58
CA ASP A 111 -10.99 3.04 11.30
C ASP A 111 -12.00 3.07 12.45
N LEU A 112 -13.26 2.71 12.19
CA LEU A 112 -14.29 2.64 13.24
C LEU A 112 -13.98 1.64 14.36
N LEU A 113 -13.30 0.54 14.04
CA LEU A 113 -13.01 -0.53 14.99
C LEU A 113 -11.75 -0.26 15.84
N PHE A 114 -10.74 0.39 15.26
CA PHE A 114 -9.41 0.51 15.87
C PHE A 114 -9.04 1.93 16.28
N LEU A 115 -9.60 2.95 15.63
CA LEU A 115 -9.35 4.35 15.96
C LEU A 115 -10.52 4.85 16.80
N GLU A 116 -10.25 5.18 18.06
CA GLU A 116 -11.23 5.71 19.03
C GLU A 116 -11.66 7.16 18.72
N ARG A 117 -11.98 7.45 17.47
CA ARG A 117 -12.39 8.77 17.00
C ARG A 117 -13.91 8.90 17.05
N PRO A 118 -14.45 10.11 17.33
CA PRO A 118 -15.88 10.35 17.28
C PRO A 118 -16.40 10.08 15.87
N PHE A 119 -17.53 9.37 15.79
CA PHE A 119 -18.14 9.00 14.52
C PHE A 119 -18.67 10.23 13.78
N GLU A 120 -18.06 10.56 12.64
CA GLU A 120 -18.57 11.61 11.75
C GLU A 120 -19.53 11.00 10.72
N ILE A 121 -20.81 11.42 10.77
CA ILE A 121 -21.85 10.94 9.85
C ILE A 121 -21.50 11.16 8.37
N PHE A 122 -20.65 12.15 8.07
CA PHE A 122 -20.18 12.48 6.72
C PHE A 122 -19.18 11.46 6.14
N LEU A 123 -18.63 10.56 6.95
CA LEU A 123 -17.81 9.45 6.44
C LEU A 123 -18.62 8.46 5.62
N ILE A 124 -19.90 8.25 5.94
CA ILE A 124 -20.78 7.31 5.22
C ILE A 124 -20.94 7.69 3.75
N PRO A 125 -21.43 8.90 3.38
CA PRO A 125 -21.56 9.29 1.98
C PRO A 125 -20.20 9.36 1.26
N SER A 126 -19.12 9.70 1.98
CA SER A 126 -17.76 9.71 1.43
C SER A 126 -17.31 8.29 1.03
N ALA A 127 -17.51 7.30 1.91
CA ALA A 127 -17.20 5.90 1.62
C ALA A 127 -18.03 5.36 0.45
N ILE A 128 -19.32 5.71 0.38
CA ILE A 128 -20.21 5.34 -0.73
C ILE A 128 -19.72 5.96 -2.05
N LEU A 129 -19.44 7.26 -2.08
CA LEU A 129 -18.97 7.95 -3.28
C LEU A 129 -17.63 7.40 -3.78
N ILE A 130 -16.69 7.14 -2.89
CA ILE A 130 -15.40 6.54 -3.25
C ILE A 130 -15.61 5.13 -3.84
N SER A 131 -16.46 4.32 -3.20
CA SER A 131 -16.75 2.97 -3.68
C SER A 131 -17.44 2.97 -5.05
N LEU A 132 -18.40 3.90 -5.27
CA LEU A 132 -19.10 4.04 -6.55
C LEU A 132 -18.23 4.61 -7.67
N GLY A 133 -17.32 5.54 -7.36
CA GLY A 133 -16.42 6.11 -8.38
C GLY A 133 -15.38 5.11 -8.90
N ILE A 134 -15.24 3.98 -8.22
CA ILE A 134 -14.26 2.91 -8.53
C ILE A 134 -14.91 1.75 -9.30
N LEU A 135 -16.22 1.53 -9.14
CA LEU A 135 -17.01 0.51 -9.84
C LEU A 135 -17.41 0.98 -11.25
#